data_AF-A0A0F9SIC6-F1
#
_entry.id   AF-A0A0F9SIC6-F1
#
_cell.length_a   1.000
_cell.length_b   1.000
_cell.length_c   1.000
_cell.angle_alpha   90.00
_cell.angle_beta   90.00
_cell.angle_gamma   90.00
#
_symmetry.space_group_name_H-M   'P 1'
#
loop_
_entity.id
_entity.type
_entity.pdbx_description
1 polymer ?
#
loop_
_entity_poly.entity_id
_entity_poly.type
_entity_poly.pdbx_seq_one_letter_code
_entity_poly.pdbx_strand_id
1 'polypeptide(L)'
;MPFKISGVELVRRLRTKVPEYKTMAEHCTQHAKEIRKKVDEISGISGHGKMQIMPDPDEIWRTRAESCKARASDLMWLSDSITEDQVHEVTAEEMFSLGIIGVLSLGFESEDNNED
;
A
#
# COMPACT_ATOMS: atom_id res chain seq x y z
N MET A 1 -16.74 -3.71 13.35
CA MET A 1 -17.00 -5.07 13.86
C MET A 1 -15.91 -6.00 13.31
N PRO A 2 -15.35 -6.87 14.15
CA PRO A 2 -14.41 -7.90 13.69
C PRO A 2 -15.13 -9.03 12.95
N PHE A 3 -14.41 -9.76 12.11
CA PHE A 3 -14.86 -10.96 11.42
C PHE A 3 -13.69 -11.94 11.28
N LYS A 4 -14.03 -13.21 11.01
CA LYS A 4 -13.06 -14.30 10.89
C LYS A 4 -12.61 -14.48 9.44
N ILE A 5 -11.33 -14.68 9.24
CA ILE A 5 -10.72 -14.99 7.94
C ILE A 5 -9.71 -16.12 8.10
N SER A 6 -9.63 -17.05 7.15
CA SER A 6 -8.60 -18.09 7.20
C SER A 6 -7.21 -17.49 6.93
N GLY A 7 -6.17 -18.06 7.54
CA GLY A 7 -4.79 -17.65 7.32
C GLY A 7 -4.41 -17.70 5.84
N VAL A 8 -4.82 -18.75 5.12
CA VAL A 8 -4.64 -18.87 3.66
C VAL A 8 -5.23 -17.67 2.91
N GLU A 9 -6.49 -17.30 3.18
CA GLU A 9 -7.13 -16.19 2.47
C GLU A 9 -6.52 -14.83 2.85
N LEU A 10 -6.10 -14.68 4.11
CA LEU A 10 -5.41 -13.47 4.58
C LEU A 10 -4.05 -13.31 3.88
N VAL A 11 -3.24 -14.37 3.81
CA VAL A 11 -1.95 -14.40 3.10
C VAL A 11 -2.15 -14.08 1.62
N ARG A 12 -3.14 -14.70 0.97
CA ARG A 12 -3.44 -14.46 -0.44
C ARG A 12 -3.76 -12.99 -0.71
N ARG A 13 -4.60 -12.37 0.14
CA ARG A 13 -4.96 -10.95 -0.01
C ARG A 13 -3.78 -10.01 0.22
N LEU A 14 -2.95 -10.27 1.22
CA LEU A 14 -1.73 -9.50 1.50
C LEU A 14 -0.76 -9.57 0.31
N ARG A 15 -0.47 -10.78 -0.18
CA ARG A 15 0.47 -11.00 -1.28
C ARG A 15 -0.01 -10.43 -2.61
N THR A 16 -1.32 -10.33 -2.81
CA THR A 16 -1.91 -9.65 -3.99
C THR A 16 -1.55 -8.16 -4.01
N LYS A 17 -1.41 -7.51 -2.86
CA LYS A 17 -1.12 -6.07 -2.77
C LYS A 17 0.36 -5.72 -2.94
N VAL A 18 1.26 -6.65 -2.61
CA VAL A 18 2.72 -6.47 -2.76
C VAL A 18 3.14 -5.98 -4.17
N PRO A 19 2.71 -6.60 -5.30
CA PRO A 19 3.10 -6.13 -6.63
C PRO A 19 2.53 -4.75 -6.97
N GLU A 20 1.36 -4.38 -6.46
CA GLU A 20 0.77 -3.05 -6.65
C GLU A 20 1.67 -1.98 -6.01
N TYR A 21 2.11 -2.19 -4.76
CA TYR A 21 3.02 -1.26 -4.07
C TYR A 21 4.41 -1.20 -4.71
N LYS A 22 4.94 -2.32 -5.21
CA LYS A 22 6.21 -2.32 -5.96
C LYS A 22 6.13 -1.49 -7.24
N THR A 23 5.07 -1.68 -8.02
CA THR A 23 4.81 -0.89 -9.25
C THR A 23 4.68 0.60 -8.92
N MET A 24 3.95 0.95 -7.85
CA MET A 24 3.81 2.33 -7.40
C MET A 24 5.17 2.95 -7.03
N ALA A 25 6.04 2.19 -6.35
CA ALA A 25 7.38 2.65 -6.00
C ALA A 25 8.26 2.93 -7.22
N GLU A 26 8.19 2.07 -8.23
CA GLU A 26 8.90 2.25 -9.51
C GLU A 26 8.42 3.51 -10.22
N HIS A 27 7.10 3.71 -10.28
CA HIS A 27 6.51 4.90 -10.88
C HIS A 27 6.93 6.19 -10.15
N CYS A 28 6.90 6.21 -8.82
CA CYS A 28 7.37 7.35 -8.04
C CYS A 28 8.87 7.63 -8.27
N THR A 29 9.69 6.57 -8.38
CA THR A 29 11.13 6.70 -8.67
C THR A 29 11.36 7.31 -10.06
N GLN A 30 10.60 6.86 -11.06
CA GLN A 30 10.69 7.39 -12.42
C GLN A 30 10.25 8.86 -12.47
N HIS A 31 9.17 9.20 -11.78
CA HIS A 31 8.67 10.57 -11.73
C HIS A 31 9.65 11.52 -11.01
N ALA A 32 10.32 11.07 -9.95
CA ALA A 32 11.39 11.82 -9.30
C ALA A 32 12.54 12.15 -10.27
N LYS A 33 12.98 11.18 -11.08
CA LYS A 33 14.02 11.39 -12.11
C LYS A 33 13.60 12.42 -13.15
N GLU A 34 12.35 12.36 -13.61
CA GLU A 34 11.81 13.32 -14.58
C GLU A 34 11.72 14.74 -14.02
N ILE A 35 11.30 14.88 -12.75
CA ILE A 35 11.25 16.17 -12.06
C ILE A 35 12.66 16.75 -11.92
N ARG A 36 13.62 15.95 -11.44
CA ARG A 36 15.00 16.40 -11.31
C ARG A 36 15.54 16.91 -12.64
N LYS A 37 15.32 16.17 -13.74
CA LYS A 37 15.72 16.59 -15.09
C LYS A 37 15.11 17.95 -15.46
N LYS A 38 13.81 18.15 -15.23
CA LYS A 38 13.14 19.44 -15.51
C LYS A 38 13.66 20.57 -14.63
N VAL A 39 13.94 20.31 -13.36
CA VAL A 39 14.51 21.29 -12.43
C VAL A 39 15.91 21.70 -12.88
N ASP A 40 16.75 20.74 -13.29
CA ASP A 40 18.08 21.01 -13.82
C ASP A 40 18.04 21.83 -15.12
N GLU A 41 17.12 21.50 -16.04
CA GLU A 41 16.87 22.27 -17.27
C GLU A 41 16.46 23.72 -16.95
N ILE A 42 15.53 23.92 -16.01
CA ILE A 42 15.06 25.26 -15.61
C ILE A 42 16.18 26.04 -14.89
N SER A 43 16.95 25.39 -14.02
CA SER A 43 18.05 26.02 -13.29
C SER A 43 19.23 26.41 -14.19
N GLY A 44 19.43 25.71 -15.31
CA GLY A 44 20.40 26.11 -16.33
C GLY A 44 19.99 27.36 -17.10
N ILE A 45 18.69 27.65 -17.17
CA ILE A 45 18.11 28.81 -17.88
C ILE A 45 17.92 30.00 -16.93
N SER A 46 17.55 29.73 -15.69
CA SER A 46 17.23 30.75 -14.68
C SER A 46 18.43 30.94 -13.74
N GLY A 47 19.25 31.96 -14.02
CA GLY A 47 20.29 32.41 -13.10
C GLY A 47 19.72 32.59 -11.69
N HIS A 48 20.29 31.83 -10.75
CA HIS A 48 19.88 31.63 -9.36
C HIS A 48 18.93 32.65 -8.71
N GLY A 49 17.72 32.18 -8.40
CA GLY A 49 16.84 32.77 -7.39
C GLY A 49 16.03 31.67 -6.69
N LYS A 50 16.60 31.03 -5.66
CA LYS A 50 15.88 30.02 -4.84
C LYS A 50 15.31 30.69 -3.59
N MET A 51 14.00 30.89 -3.54
CA MET A 51 13.27 31.10 -2.28
C MET A 51 12.50 29.82 -1.99
N GLN A 52 12.99 29.02 -1.05
CA GLN A 52 12.52 27.65 -0.81
C GLN A 52 11.68 27.60 0.49
N ILE A 53 10.37 27.80 0.34
CA ILE A 53 9.38 27.47 1.39
C ILE A 53 8.72 26.10 1.10
N MET A 54 9.06 25.46 -0.03
CA MET A 54 8.48 24.18 -0.45
C MET A 54 9.54 23.06 -0.45
N PRO A 55 9.21 21.86 0.05
CA PRO A 55 10.11 20.71 -0.03
C PRO A 55 10.48 20.41 -1.49
N ASP A 56 11.71 19.93 -1.71
CA ASP A 56 12.20 19.61 -3.05
C ASP A 56 11.28 18.56 -3.69
N PRO A 57 10.64 18.86 -4.84
CA PRO A 57 9.75 17.91 -5.48
C PRO A 57 10.45 16.57 -5.81
N ASP A 58 11.76 16.52 -6.09
CA ASP A 58 12.51 15.25 -6.23
C ASP A 58 12.48 14.44 -4.91
N GLU A 59 12.70 15.11 -3.78
CA GLU A 59 12.71 14.50 -2.44
C GLU A 59 11.32 13.96 -2.05
N ILE A 60 10.24 14.69 -2.37
CA ILE A 60 8.86 14.24 -2.12
C ILE A 60 8.59 12.91 -2.83
N TRP A 61 8.95 12.80 -4.12
CA TRP A 61 8.67 11.60 -4.90
C TRP A 61 9.57 10.42 -4.54
N ARG A 62 10.83 10.67 -4.15
CA ARG A 62 11.70 9.62 -3.57
C ARG A 62 11.15 9.09 -2.26
N THR A 63 10.74 9.97 -1.35
CA THR A 63 10.15 9.59 -0.06
C THR A 63 8.89 8.74 -0.27
N ARG A 64 8.05 9.10 -1.26
CA ARG A 64 6.90 8.27 -1.65
C ARG A 64 7.30 6.91 -2.19
N ALA A 65 8.34 6.84 -3.03
CA ALA A 65 8.84 5.58 -3.55
C ALA A 65 9.35 4.65 -2.43
N GLU A 66 10.12 5.20 -1.49
CA GLU A 66 10.62 4.47 -0.32
C GLU A 66 9.49 3.97 0.57
N SER A 67 8.48 4.82 0.81
CA SER A 67 7.29 4.45 1.58
C SER A 67 6.53 3.28 0.92
N CYS A 68 6.39 3.29 -0.41
CA CYS A 68 5.76 2.20 -1.15
C CYS A 68 6.58 0.90 -1.07
N LYS A 69 7.92 0.99 -1.14
CA LYS A 69 8.80 -0.18 -0.96
C LYS A 69 8.70 -0.76 0.45
N ALA A 70 8.76 0.09 1.48
CA ALA A 70 8.59 -0.32 2.86
C ALA A 70 7.25 -1.01 3.04
N ARG A 71 6.17 -0.45 2.49
CA ARG A 71 4.84 -1.06 2.56
C ARG A 71 4.78 -2.44 1.91
N ALA A 72 5.42 -2.63 0.75
CA ALA A 72 5.49 -3.93 0.10
C ALA A 72 6.26 -4.96 0.96
N SER A 73 7.36 -4.54 1.61
CA SER A 73 8.12 -5.39 2.53
C SER A 73 7.33 -5.75 3.78
N ASP A 74 6.61 -4.79 4.37
CA ASP A 74 5.77 -5.02 5.55
C ASP A 74 4.68 -6.05 5.24
N LEU A 75 4.01 -5.92 4.09
CA LEU A 75 2.97 -6.87 3.68
C LEU A 75 3.54 -8.28 3.43
N MET A 76 4.74 -8.38 2.85
CA MET A 76 5.43 -9.66 2.70
C MET A 76 5.74 -10.28 4.07
N TRP A 77 6.36 -9.50 4.96
CA TRP A 77 6.71 -9.97 6.31
C TRP A 77 5.47 -10.39 7.11
N LEU A 78 4.40 -9.60 7.07
CA LEU A 78 3.12 -9.96 7.68
C LEU A 78 2.57 -11.27 7.09
N SER A 79 2.61 -11.42 5.76
CA SER A 79 2.15 -12.65 5.11
C SER A 79 2.97 -13.87 5.51
N ASP A 80 4.28 -13.72 5.72
CA ASP A 80 5.16 -14.81 6.13
C ASP A 80 5.02 -15.15 7.62
N SER A 81 4.53 -14.21 8.42
CA SER A 81 4.26 -14.41 9.86
C SER A 81 2.92 -15.11 10.15
N ILE A 82 2.02 -15.16 9.17
CA ILE A 82 0.69 -15.75 9.35
C ILE A 82 0.78 -17.28 9.27
N THR A 83 0.22 -17.95 10.29
CA THR A 83 0.00 -19.39 10.24
C THR A 83 -1.25 -19.68 9.39
N GLU A 84 -1.06 -20.35 8.25
CA GLU A 84 -2.11 -20.58 7.25
C GLU A 84 -3.28 -21.44 7.76
N ASP A 85 -3.00 -22.39 8.65
CA ASP A 85 -3.99 -23.31 9.23
C ASP A 85 -4.84 -22.68 10.35
N GLN A 86 -4.62 -21.41 10.69
CA GLN A 86 -5.36 -20.70 11.73
C GLN A 86 -6.44 -19.79 11.16
N VAL A 87 -7.48 -19.56 11.94
CA VAL A 87 -8.49 -18.53 11.70
C VAL A 87 -8.09 -17.28 12.47
N HIS A 88 -8.03 -16.16 11.78
CA HIS A 88 -7.66 -14.86 12.33
C HIS A 88 -8.90 -13.99 12.44
N GLU A 89 -9.02 -13.27 13.55
CA GLU A 89 -10.06 -12.26 13.75
C GLU A 89 -9.49 -10.91 13.34
N VAL A 90 -10.12 -10.27 12.35
CA VAL A 90 -9.66 -9.01 11.78
C VAL A 90 -10.83 -8.04 11.61
N THR A 91 -10.55 -6.76 11.58
CA THR A 91 -11.52 -5.70 11.37
C THR A 91 -11.43 -5.14 9.96
N ALA A 92 -12.51 -4.50 9.50
CA ALA A 92 -12.52 -3.81 8.21
C ALA A 92 -11.48 -2.68 8.16
N GLU A 93 -11.19 -2.03 9.29
CA GLU A 93 -10.20 -0.96 9.39
C GLU A 93 -8.76 -1.49 9.25
N GLU A 94 -8.43 -2.62 9.87
CA GLU A 94 -7.12 -3.27 9.69
C GLU A 94 -6.91 -3.68 8.23
N MET A 95 -7.93 -4.30 7.62
CA MET A 95 -7.86 -4.70 6.21
C MET A 95 -7.74 -3.49 5.28
N PHE A 96 -8.50 -2.42 5.54
CA PHE A 96 -8.41 -1.18 4.77
C PHE A 96 -7.02 -0.53 4.93
N SER A 97 -6.49 -0.49 6.14
CA SER A 97 -5.15 0.02 6.41
C SER A 97 -4.12 -0.73 5.59
N LEU A 98 -4.24 -2.05 5.48
CA LEU A 98 -3.38 -2.92 4.66
C LEU A 98 -3.62 -2.78 3.13
N GLY A 99 -4.53 -1.90 2.72
CA GLY A 99 -4.88 -1.67 1.31
C GLY A 99 -5.80 -2.74 0.72
N ILE A 100 -6.40 -3.59 1.56
CA ILE A 100 -7.30 -4.67 1.15
C ILE A 100 -8.75 -4.16 1.20
N ILE A 101 -9.30 -3.83 0.03
CA ILE A 101 -10.68 -3.31 -0.14
C ILE A 101 -11.63 -4.45 -0.54
N GLY A 102 -12.87 -4.45 -0.03
CA GLY A 102 -13.92 -5.39 -0.45
C GLY A 102 -14.12 -6.61 0.46
N VAL A 103 -13.69 -6.55 1.72
CA VAL A 103 -13.72 -7.73 2.61
C VAL A 103 -15.13 -8.16 3.05
N LEU A 104 -16.14 -7.31 2.90
CA LEU A 104 -17.51 -7.59 3.33
C LEU A 104 -18.37 -8.38 2.32
N SER A 105 -17.84 -8.83 1.18
CA SER A 105 -18.66 -9.50 0.15
C SER A 105 -18.68 -11.03 0.19
N LEU A 106 -18.07 -11.69 1.19
CA LEU A 106 -18.10 -13.15 1.30
C LEU A 106 -18.41 -13.57 2.74
N GLY A 107 -19.67 -13.94 3.00
CA GLY A 107 -20.01 -14.77 4.16
C GLY A 107 -20.99 -14.20 5.20
N PHE A 108 -21.99 -13.40 4.80
CA PHE A 108 -23.23 -13.34 5.58
C PHE A 108 -24.18 -14.38 4.96
N GLU A 109 -23.91 -15.67 5.21
CA GLU A 109 -25.00 -16.64 5.17
C GLU A 109 -25.89 -16.30 6.36
N SER A 110 -27.03 -15.69 6.07
CA SER A 110 -28.12 -15.59 7.02
C SER A 110 -28.47 -17.01 7.44
N GLU A 111 -28.17 -17.38 8.69
CA GLU A 111 -28.85 -18.47 9.38
C GLU A 111 -30.33 -18.08 9.46
N ASP A 112 -31.09 -18.42 8.42
CA ASP A 112 -32.53 -18.60 8.52
C ASP A 112 -32.74 -19.79 9.46
N ASN A 113 -32.85 -19.46 10.75
CA ASN A 113 -33.31 -20.38 11.78
C ASN A 113 -34.71 -20.85 11.39
N ASN A 114 -34.80 -22.11 10.99
CA ASN A 114 -36.02 -22.90 11.09
C ASN A 114 -36.42 -22.94 12.57
N GLU A 115 -37.51 -22.27 12.92
CA GLU A 115 -38.35 -22.66 14.06
C GLU A 115 -39.74 -23.00 13.52
N ASP A 116 -40.27 -24.11 14.04
CA ASP A 116 -41.50 -24.86 13.73
C ASP A 116 -42.72 -24.12 13.15
#